data_AF-A0A6C0KTE1-F1
#
_entry.id   AF-A0A6C0KTE1-F1
#
_cell.length_a   1.000
_cell.length_b   1.000
_cell.length_c   1.000
_cell.angle_alpha   90.00
_cell.angle_beta   90.00
_cell.angle_gamma   90.00
#
_symmetry.space_group_name_H-M   'P 1'
#
loop_
_entity.id
_entity.type
_entity.pdbx_description
1 polymer ?
#
loop_
_entity_poly.entity_id
_entity_poly.type
_entity_poly.pdbx_seq_one_letter_code
_entity_poly.pdbx_strand_id
1 'polypeptide(L)'
;MNKRLLYSSTIIGLVIILISLYFYNERLLPLYAITYIGIITSIINHGITSKSAKNLDRFIMIISSIIYIYYAINIEEDLLKIITLCIVGIMMFLYIFSKAIKILLDDNKTSTNIHALTHCITLLPFCIIVINDYFYSKNNIIMFKDF
;
A
#
# COMPACT_ATOMS: atom_id res chain seq x y z
N MET A 1 17.22 7.43 -13.16
CA MET A 1 16.47 7.87 -11.98
C MET A 1 15.15 8.53 -12.38
N ASN A 2 14.01 8.07 -11.85
CA ASN A 2 12.71 8.72 -12.05
C ASN A 2 12.36 9.56 -10.80
N LYS A 3 12.67 10.86 -10.84
CA LYS A 3 12.51 11.77 -9.68
C LYS A 3 11.08 11.81 -9.16
N ARG A 4 10.07 11.82 -10.04
CA ARG A 4 8.67 11.91 -9.64
C ARG A 4 8.24 10.70 -8.82
N LEU A 5 8.59 9.50 -9.29
CA LEU A 5 8.26 8.26 -8.59
C LEU A 5 9.06 8.11 -7.30
N LEU A 6 10.32 8.53 -7.31
CA LEU A 6 11.15 8.55 -6.10
C LEU A 6 10.50 9.42 -5.00
N TYR A 7 10.09 10.64 -5.34
CA TYR A 7 9.45 11.54 -4.37
C TYR A 7 8.08 11.03 -3.92
N SER A 8 7.24 10.51 -4.83
CA SER A 8 5.95 9.98 -4.42
C SER A 8 6.10 8.77 -3.49
N SER A 9 7.01 7.83 -3.75
CA SER A 9 7.27 6.71 -2.84
C SER A 9 7.79 7.18 -1.49
N THR A 10 8.66 8.20 -1.46
CA THR A 10 9.23 8.73 -0.21
C THR A 10 8.16 9.44 0.62
N ILE A 11 7.36 10.32 0.01
CA ILE A 11 6.32 11.09 0.70
C ILE A 11 5.23 10.15 1.23
N ILE A 12 4.72 9.26 0.38
CA ILE A 12 3.70 8.30 0.81
C ILE A 12 4.26 7.36 1.88
N GLY A 13 5.50 6.92 1.73
CA GLY A 13 6.16 6.09 2.74
C GLY A 13 6.28 6.77 4.09
N LEU A 14 6.65 8.05 4.12
CA LEU A 14 6.68 8.84 5.35
C LEU A 14 5.28 8.94 6.00
N VAL A 15 4.24 9.19 5.20
CA VAL A 15 2.86 9.26 5.71
C VAL A 15 2.44 7.91 6.32
N ILE A 16 2.75 6.79 5.65
CA ILE A 16 2.46 5.44 6.16
C ILE A 16 3.16 5.20 7.50
N ILE A 17 4.43 5.60 7.63
CA ILE A 17 5.19 5.48 8.89
C ILE A 17 4.55 6.32 10.00
N LEU A 18 4.09 7.54 9.72
CA LEU A 18 3.44 8.37 10.74
C LEU A 18 2.10 7.77 11.19
N ILE A 19 1.31 7.22 10.27
CA ILE A 19 0.05 6.56 10.57
C ILE A 19 0.28 5.30 11.39
N SER A 20 1.25 4.46 11.02
CA SER A 20 1.55 3.22 11.74
C SER A 20 2.09 3.46 13.15
N LEU A 21 2.84 4.55 13.38
CA LEU A 21 3.29 4.93 14.71
C LEU A 21 2.14 5.40 15.61
N TYR A 22 1.19 6.17 15.06
CA TYR A 22 0.06 6.68 15.83
C TYR A 22 -1.00 5.62 16.11
N PHE A 23 -1.31 4.76 15.14
CA PHE A 23 -2.31 3.70 15.23
C PHE A 23 -1.69 2.32 15.39
N TYR A 24 -0.55 2.23 16.07
CA TYR A 24 0.19 0.98 16.20
C TYR A 24 -0.65 -0.12 16.85
N ASN A 25 -0.74 -1.27 16.19
CA ASN A 25 -1.23 -2.51 16.77
C ASN A 25 -0.31 -3.67 16.39
N GLU A 26 0.13 -4.44 17.38
CA GLU A 26 1.02 -5.60 17.19
C GLU A 26 0.45 -6.65 16.23
N ARG A 27 -0.89 -6.79 16.17
CA ARG A 27 -1.58 -7.71 15.24
C ARG A 27 -1.32 -7.39 13.76
N LEU A 28 -0.96 -6.14 13.47
CA LEU A 28 -0.70 -5.64 12.12
C LEU A 28 0.79 -5.65 11.76
N LEU A 29 1.66 -6.24 12.59
CA LEU A 29 3.10 -6.26 12.35
C LEU A 29 3.49 -6.80 10.95
N PRO A 30 2.91 -7.91 10.44
CA PRO A 30 3.15 -8.35 9.07
C PRO A 30 2.80 -7.31 8.00
N LEU A 31 1.70 -6.57 8.17
CA LEU A 31 1.28 -5.49 7.27
C LEU A 31 2.30 -4.35 7.27
N TYR A 32 2.74 -3.90 8.45
CA TYR A 32 3.74 -2.84 8.56
C TYR A 32 5.06 -3.26 7.90
N ALA A 33 5.55 -4.46 8.22
CA ALA A 33 6.81 -4.97 7.69
C ALA A 33 6.80 -5.04 6.15
N ILE A 34 5.75 -5.62 5.56
CA ILE A 34 5.71 -5.75 4.10
C ILE A 34 5.54 -4.40 3.41
N THR A 35 4.77 -3.48 4.00
CA THR A 35 4.58 -2.13 3.45
C THR A 35 5.89 -1.33 3.50
N TYR A 36 6.66 -1.42 4.58
CA TYR A 36 7.98 -0.76 4.66
C TYR A 36 8.98 -1.34 3.67
N ILE A 37 9.02 -2.67 3.53
CA ILE A 37 9.86 -3.31 2.51
C ILE A 37 9.44 -2.80 1.12
N GLY A 38 8.13 -2.72 0.84
CA GLY A 38 7.60 -2.18 -0.42
C GLY A 38 8.02 -0.72 -0.69
N ILE A 39 7.96 0.15 0.33
CA ILE A 39 8.43 1.54 0.24
C ILE A 39 9.93 1.57 -0.10
N ILE A 40 10.74 0.80 0.62
CA ILE A 40 12.20 0.75 0.43
C ILE A 40 12.54 0.24 -0.97
N THR A 41 11.93 -0.86 -1.42
CA THR A 41 12.18 -1.41 -2.76
C THR A 41 11.74 -0.47 -3.86
N SER A 42 10.65 0.28 -3.66
CA SER A 42 10.17 1.29 -4.59
C SER A 42 11.14 2.47 -4.70
N ILE A 43 11.65 2.98 -3.57
CA ILE A 43 12.68 4.03 -3.53
C ILE A 43 13.95 3.57 -4.27
N ILE A 44 14.43 2.36 -3.98
CA ILE A 44 15.61 1.79 -4.63
C ILE A 44 15.38 1.64 -6.15
N ASN A 45 14.21 1.13 -6.55
CA ASN A 45 13.84 0.96 -7.94
C ASN A 45 13.86 2.30 -8.69
N HIS A 46 13.29 3.37 -8.12
CA HIS A 46 13.22 4.66 -8.80
C HIS A 46 14.52 5.47 -8.73
N GLY A 47 15.35 5.23 -7.72
CA GLY A 47 16.71 5.78 -7.57
C GLY A 47 17.70 5.14 -8.55
N ILE A 48 18.00 3.86 -8.34
CA ILE A 48 19.06 3.12 -9.07
C ILE A 48 18.58 2.65 -10.44
N THR A 49 17.31 2.27 -10.58
CA THR A 49 16.66 1.82 -11.83
C THR A 49 17.25 0.56 -12.50
N SER A 50 17.99 -0.27 -11.75
CA SER A 50 18.55 -1.54 -12.23
C SER A 50 17.48 -2.60 -12.52
N LYS A 51 17.79 -3.58 -13.38
CA LYS A 51 16.86 -4.69 -13.68
C LYS A 51 16.53 -5.52 -12.44
N SER A 52 17.52 -5.74 -11.57
CA SER A 52 17.35 -6.43 -10.29
C SER A 52 16.38 -5.67 -9.38
N ALA A 53 16.60 -4.36 -9.17
CA ALA A 53 15.72 -3.53 -8.33
C ALA A 53 14.28 -3.49 -8.85
N LYS A 54 14.07 -3.41 -10.18
CA LYS A 54 12.74 -3.48 -10.80
C LYS A 54 12.03 -4.80 -10.52
N ASN A 55 12.75 -5.92 -10.57
CA ASN A 55 12.17 -7.23 -10.35
C ASN A 55 11.84 -7.46 -8.87
N LEU A 56 12.73 -7.01 -7.97
CA LEU A 56 12.50 -7.07 -6.53
C LEU A 56 11.26 -6.24 -6.13
N ASP A 57 11.16 -5.00 -6.61
CA ASP A 57 10.01 -4.13 -6.35
C ASP A 57 8.69 -4.75 -6.82
N ARG A 58 8.67 -5.34 -8.02
CA ARG A 58 7.50 -6.08 -8.53
C ARG A 58 7.12 -7.27 -7.68
N PHE A 59 8.12 -8.03 -7.22
CA PHE A 59 7.90 -9.19 -6.38
C PHE A 59 7.30 -8.79 -5.02
N ILE A 60 7.86 -7.76 -4.39
CA ILE A 60 7.33 -7.23 -3.13
C ILE A 60 5.92 -6.68 -3.32
N MET A 61 5.63 -5.97 -4.42
CA MET A 61 4.27 -5.51 -4.71
C MET A 61 3.24 -6.65 -4.73
N ILE A 62 3.57 -7.80 -5.32
CA ILE A 62 2.68 -8.97 -5.35
C ILE A 62 2.45 -9.48 -3.92
N ILE A 63 3.51 -9.63 -3.12
CA ILE A 63 3.40 -10.06 -1.73
C ILE A 63 2.57 -9.05 -0.92
N SER A 64 2.85 -7.75 -1.04
CA SER A 64 2.08 -6.70 -0.38
C SER A 64 0.60 -6.84 -0.69
N SER A 65 0.22 -6.98 -1.96
CA SER A 65 -1.19 -7.15 -2.36
C SER A 65 -1.86 -8.37 -1.72
N ILE A 66 -1.15 -9.50 -1.61
CA ILE A 66 -1.65 -10.70 -0.92
C ILE A 66 -1.90 -10.40 0.57
N ILE A 67 -0.95 -9.72 1.23
CA ILE A 67 -1.10 -9.33 2.64
C ILE A 67 -2.25 -8.33 2.84
N TYR A 68 -2.38 -7.34 1.96
CA TYR A 68 -3.51 -6.40 1.99
C TYR A 68 -4.86 -7.12 1.83
N ILE A 69 -4.96 -8.06 0.90
CA ILE A 69 -6.18 -8.88 0.72
C ILE A 69 -6.45 -9.69 2.00
N TYR A 70 -5.42 -10.34 2.55
CA TYR A 70 -5.56 -11.12 3.79
C TYR A 70 -6.10 -10.27 4.95
N TYR A 71 -5.59 -9.05 5.15
CA TYR A 71 -6.13 -8.19 6.19
C TYR A 71 -7.51 -7.63 5.85
N ALA A 72 -7.79 -7.32 4.58
CA ALA A 72 -9.08 -6.82 4.14
C ALA A 72 -10.22 -7.82 4.38
N ILE A 73 -10.00 -9.12 4.12
CA ILE A 73 -11.03 -10.16 4.35
C ILE A 73 -11.36 -10.36 5.83
N ASN A 74 -10.44 -9.98 6.73
CA ASN A 74 -10.61 -10.07 8.18
C ASN A 74 -11.29 -8.84 8.79
N ILE A 75 -11.67 -7.84 7.98
CA ILE A 75 -12.51 -6.73 8.45
C ILE A 75 -13.91 -7.25 8.72
N GLU A 76 -14.47 -7.00 9.90
CA GLU A 76 -15.83 -7.46 10.24
C GLU A 76 -16.90 -6.74 9.43
N GLU A 77 -16.80 -5.42 9.33
CA GLU A 77 -17.78 -4.59 8.63
C GLU A 77 -17.74 -4.81 7.12
N ASP A 78 -18.81 -5.39 6.57
CA ASP A 78 -18.87 -5.84 5.18
C ASP A 78 -18.68 -4.69 4.17
N LEU A 79 -19.22 -3.51 4.45
CA LEU A 79 -19.03 -2.34 3.59
C LEU A 79 -17.55 -1.94 3.52
N LEU A 80 -16.85 -1.89 4.66
CA LEU A 80 -15.42 -1.54 4.70
C LEU A 80 -14.55 -2.62 4.05
N LYS A 81 -14.89 -3.90 4.24
CA LYS A 81 -14.26 -5.04 3.57
C LYS A 81 -14.35 -4.90 2.05
N ILE A 82 -15.55 -4.70 1.51
CA ILE A 82 -15.78 -4.54 0.06
C ILE A 82 -15.01 -3.33 -0.48
N ILE A 83 -15.12 -2.17 0.18
CA ILE A 83 -14.39 -0.96 -0.23
C ILE A 83 -12.88 -1.21 -0.27
N THR A 84 -12.32 -1.84 0.76
CA THR A 84 -10.89 -2.13 0.84
C THR A 84 -10.44 -3.06 -0.28
N LEU A 85 -11.19 -4.13 -0.55
CA LEU A 85 -10.91 -5.06 -1.64
C LEU A 85 -11.00 -4.38 -3.01
N CYS A 86 -12.01 -3.53 -3.24
CA CYS A 86 -12.13 -2.73 -4.46
C CYS A 86 -10.91 -1.82 -4.65
N ILE A 87 -10.44 -1.15 -3.59
CA ILE A 87 -9.28 -0.27 -3.67
C ILE A 87 -8.00 -1.05 -3.99
N VAL A 88 -7.80 -2.23 -3.38
CA VAL A 88 -6.67 -3.11 -3.73
C VAL A 88 -6.74 -3.54 -5.21
N GLY A 89 -7.94 -3.87 -5.69
CA GLY A 89 -8.16 -4.17 -7.11
C GLY A 89 -7.81 -2.99 -8.03
N ILE A 90 -8.25 -1.78 -7.68
CA ILE A 90 -7.94 -0.54 -8.42
C ILE A 90 -6.43 -0.27 -8.43
N MET A 91 -5.74 -0.45 -7.30
CA MET A 91 -4.29 -0.29 -7.20
C MET A 91 -3.55 -1.20 -8.19
N MET A 92 -3.92 -2.50 -8.22
CA MET A 92 -3.33 -3.47 -9.15
C MET A 92 -3.63 -3.14 -10.60
N PHE A 93 -4.88 -2.79 -10.91
CA PHE A 93 -5.30 -2.37 -12.24
C PHE A 93 -4.50 -1.17 -12.73
N LEU A 94 -4.40 -0.10 -11.92
CA LEU A 94 -3.66 1.11 -12.29
C LEU A 94 -2.18 0.84 -12.49
N TYR A 95 -1.57 -0.04 -11.69
CA TYR A 95 -0.17 -0.42 -11.88
C TYR A 95 0.02 -1.11 -13.23
N ILE A 96 -0.81 -2.11 -13.56
CA ILE A 96 -0.75 -2.82 -14.85
C ILE A 96 -1.00 -1.84 -16.00
N PHE A 97 -2.02 -1.00 -15.87
CA PHE A 97 -2.38 0.01 -16.85
C PHE A 97 -1.24 1.01 -17.09
N SER A 98 -0.52 1.43 -16.05
CA SER A 98 0.68 2.27 -16.19
C SER A 98 1.77 1.62 -17.05
N LYS A 99 1.92 0.28 -16.97
CA LYS A 99 2.88 -0.46 -17.79
C LYS A 99 2.37 -0.65 -19.21
N ALA A 100 1.07 -0.92 -19.39
CA ALA A 100 0.46 -1.04 -20.69
C ALA A 100 0.60 0.26 -21.50
N ILE A 101 0.32 1.42 -20.91
CA ILE A 101 0.51 2.73 -21.56
C ILE A 101 1.95 2.92 -22.03
N LYS A 102 2.92 2.57 -21.18
CA LYS A 102 4.33 2.69 -21.55
C LYS A 102 4.72 1.81 -22.73
N ILE A 103 4.19 0.58 -22.80
CA ILE A 103 4.56 -0.40 -23.82
C ILE A 103 3.80 -0.15 -25.13
N LEU A 104 2.50 0.14 -25.05
CA LEU A 104 1.61 0.24 -26.20
C LEU A 104 1.60 1.62 -26.85
N LEU A 105 1.76 2.69 -26.05
CA LEU A 105 1.64 4.08 -26.52
C LEU A 105 2.97 4.84 -26.46
N ASP A 106 4.03 4.23 -25.94
CA ASP A 106 5.34 4.87 -25.64
C ASP A 106 5.23 6.17 -24.80
N ASP A 107 4.10 6.36 -24.10
CA ASP A 107 3.87 7.55 -23.29
C ASP A 107 4.44 7.38 -21.88
N ASN A 108 5.71 7.77 -21.76
CA ASN A 108 6.45 7.73 -20.50
C ASN A 108 5.90 8.71 -19.44
N LYS A 109 5.30 9.84 -19.84
CA LYS A 109 4.81 10.87 -18.91
C LYS A 109 3.52 10.40 -18.26
N THR A 110 2.56 9.95 -19.05
CA THR A 110 1.28 9.45 -18.56
C THR A 110 1.46 8.17 -17.75
N SER A 111 2.32 7.25 -18.22
CA SER A 111 2.72 6.07 -17.44
C SER A 111 3.27 6.43 -16.06
N THR A 112 4.18 7.40 -15.99
CA THR A 112 4.77 7.86 -14.72
C THR A 112 3.72 8.48 -13.80
N ASN A 113 2.79 9.27 -14.34
CA ASN A 113 1.74 9.90 -13.53
C ASN A 113 0.77 8.87 -12.95
N ILE A 114 0.35 7.87 -13.74
CA ILE A 114 -0.55 6.80 -13.27
C ILE A 114 0.17 5.92 -12.24
N HIS A 115 1.46 5.66 -12.44
CA HIS A 115 2.25 4.93 -11.46
C HIS A 115 2.41 5.73 -10.15
N ALA A 116 2.62 7.05 -10.21
CA ALA A 116 2.62 7.88 -9.01
C ALA A 116 1.24 7.85 -8.31
N LEU A 117 0.15 7.87 -9.07
CA LEU A 117 -1.21 7.74 -8.54
C LEU A 117 -1.41 6.40 -7.83
N THR A 118 -0.79 5.31 -8.31
CA THR A 118 -0.84 4.03 -7.60
C THR A 118 -0.24 4.11 -6.20
N HIS A 119 0.86 4.85 -6.01
CA HIS A 119 1.44 5.06 -4.67
C HIS A 119 0.44 5.77 -3.75
N CYS A 120 -0.22 6.81 -4.23
CA CYS A 120 -1.23 7.53 -3.44
C CYS A 120 -2.41 6.64 -3.06
N ILE A 121 -2.85 5.76 -3.97
CA ILE A 121 -3.98 4.87 -3.71
C ILE A 121 -3.61 3.77 -2.72
N THR A 122 -2.37 3.29 -2.69
CA THR A 122 -1.88 2.33 -1.69
C THR A 122 -2.04 2.81 -0.24
N LEU A 123 -2.10 4.13 -0.02
CA LEU A 123 -2.34 4.70 1.30
C LEU A 123 -3.74 4.37 1.83
N LEU A 124 -4.76 4.35 0.96
CA LEU A 124 -6.15 4.18 1.37
C LEU A 124 -6.44 2.82 2.03
N PRO A 125 -6.09 1.65 1.45
CA PRO A 125 -6.35 0.37 2.10
C PRO A 125 -5.50 0.23 3.38
N PHE A 126 -4.32 0.85 3.43
CA PHE A 126 -3.50 0.90 4.64
C PHE A 126 -4.23 1.61 5.78
N CYS A 127 -4.71 2.83 5.51
CA CYS A 127 -5.47 3.61 6.49
C CYS A 127 -6.71 2.85 6.96
N ILE A 128 -7.51 2.29 6.05
CA ILE A 128 -8.74 1.60 6.43
C ILE A 128 -8.43 0.42 7.37
N ILE A 129 -7.48 -0.44 7.01
CA ILE A 129 -7.12 -1.61 7.81
C ILE A 129 -6.62 -1.19 9.20
N VAL A 130 -5.66 -0.26 9.24
CA VAL A 130 -5.01 0.17 10.48
C VAL A 130 -5.98 0.89 11.41
N ILE A 131 -6.78 1.81 10.87
CA ILE A 131 -7.74 2.58 11.66
C ILE A 131 -8.87 1.67 12.16
N ASN A 132 -9.38 0.78 11.32
CA ASN A 132 -10.43 -0.17 11.71
C ASN A 132 -9.98 -1.06 12.86
N ASP A 133 -8.80 -1.66 12.77
CA ASP A 133 -8.26 -2.55 13.81
C ASP A 133 -7.95 -1.80 15.12
N TYR A 134 -7.49 -0.55 15.04
CA TYR A 134 -7.29 0.30 16.22
C TYR A 134 -8.60 0.58 16.97
N PHE A 135 -9.67 0.97 16.26
CA PHE A 135 -10.96 1.23 16.91
C PHE A 135 -11.63 -0.05 17.40
N TYR A 136 -11.51 -1.16 16.66
CA TYR A 136 -12.04 -2.44 17.05
C TYR A 136 -11.39 -3.00 18.32
N SER A 137 -10.05 -2.93 18.41
CA SER A 137 -9.32 -3.34 19.62
C SER A 137 -9.66 -2.47 20.83
N LYS A 138 -9.79 -1.15 20.65
CA LYS A 138 -10.13 -0.22 21.73
C LYS A 138 -11.54 -0.42 22.29
N ASN A 139 -12.53 -0.66 21.42
CA ASN A 139 -13.92 -0.90 21.85
C ASN A 139 -14.07 -2.21 22.63
N ASN A 140 -13.32 -3.25 22.24
CA ASN A 140 -13.30 -4.51 22.99
C ASN A 140 -12.69 -4.35 24.39
N ILE A 141 -11.65 -3.52 24.56
CA ILE A 141 -11.06 -3.25 25.90
C ILE A 141 -12.06 -2.54 26.82
N ILE A 142 -12.94 -1.68 26.29
CA ILE A 142 -13.95 -0.97 27.10
C ILE A 142 -15.03 -1.94 27.58
N MET A 143 -15.52 -2.85 26.72
CA MET A 143 -16.53 -3.84 27.13
C MET A 143 -16.07 -4.79 28.24
N PHE A 144 -14.78 -5.10 28.36
CA PHE A 144 -14.26 -5.95 29.43
C PHE A 144 -13.95 -5.20 30.73
N LYS A 145 -14.11 -3.88 30.79
CA LYS A 145 -13.95 -3.10 32.03
C LYS A 145 -15.24 -2.98 32.84
N ASP A 146 -16.38 -3.34 32.26
CA ASP A 146 -17.69 -3.27 32.90
C ASP A 146 -18.16 -4.62 33.51
N PHE A 147 -17.27 -5.62 33.54
CA PHE A 147 -17.44 -6.93 34.20
C PHE A 147 -16.46 -7.07 35.37
#